data_AF-C7D684-F1
#
_entry.id   AF-C7D684-F1
#
_cell.length_a   1.000
_cell.length_b   1.000
_cell.length_c   1.000
_cell.angle_alpha   90.00
_cell.angle_beta   90.00
_cell.angle_gamma   90.00
#
_symmetry.space_group_name_H-M   'P 1'
#
loop_
_entity.id
_entity.type
_entity.pdbx_description
1 polymer ?
#
loop_
_entity_poly.entity_id
_entity_poly.type
_entity_poly.pdbx_seq_one_letter_code
_entity_poly.pdbx_strand_id
1 'polypeptide(L)'
;METVSAEFFRQVSRMDLPRFAGVPTFMRLPHVTPDHPAYEQVQMGLVGVPWDAGTTNRPGPRHGPRQVRNLSTMIRAGNPVTGVNPFDLVNCAVKQQ
;
A
#
# COMPACT_ATOMS: atom_id res chain seq x y z
N MET A 1 17.61 6.95 16.42
CA MET A 1 16.53 6.36 15.61
C MET A 1 17.12 6.05 14.25
N GLU A 2 17.15 4.79 13.84
CA GLU A 2 17.71 4.41 12.54
C GLU A 2 16.80 4.92 11.43
N THR A 3 17.32 5.84 10.61
CA THR A 3 16.57 6.43 9.49
C THR A 3 16.59 5.48 8.31
N VAL A 4 15.42 5.13 7.80
CA VAL A 4 15.28 4.27 6.62
C VAL A 4 15.19 5.17 5.39
N SER A 5 15.88 4.79 4.31
CA SER A 5 15.90 5.58 3.07
C SER A 5 14.50 5.78 2.49
N ALA A 6 14.25 6.94 1.87
CA ALA A 6 12.99 7.24 1.16
C ALA A 6 12.67 6.20 0.06
N GLU A 7 13.71 5.58 -0.52
CA GLU A 7 13.55 4.53 -1.54
C GLU A 7 12.78 3.32 -1.01
N PHE A 8 12.89 3.00 0.28
CA PHE A 8 12.12 1.91 0.91
C PHE A 8 10.61 2.10 0.77
N PHE A 9 10.13 3.34 0.80
CA PHE A 9 8.70 3.67 0.74
C PHE A 9 8.15 3.73 -0.69
N ARG A 10 8.98 3.45 -1.70
CA ARG A 10 8.54 3.41 -3.10
C ARG A 10 7.84 2.11 -3.44
N GLN A 11 7.02 2.16 -4.49
CA GLN A 11 6.43 0.96 -5.08
C GLN A 11 7.51 0.06 -5.67
N VAL A 12 7.33 -1.26 -5.56
CA VAL A 12 8.12 -2.19 -6.36
C VAL A 12 7.87 -1.94 -7.85
N SER A 13 8.93 -1.68 -8.62
CA SER A 13 8.82 -1.45 -10.06
C SER A 13 8.31 -2.68 -10.79
N ARG A 14 7.63 -2.47 -11.93
CA ARG A 14 7.29 -3.57 -12.86
C ARG A 14 8.54 -4.14 -13.54
N MET A 15 9.59 -3.33 -13.68
CA MET A 15 10.84 -3.75 -14.31
C MET A 15 11.62 -4.72 -13.42
N ASP A 16 11.56 -4.52 -12.09
CA ASP A 16 12.28 -5.36 -11.13
C ASP A 16 11.51 -6.66 -10.83
N LEU A 17 10.19 -6.56 -10.69
CA LEU A 17 9.32 -7.71 -10.41
C LEU A 17 8.00 -7.59 -11.19
N PRO A 18 7.59 -8.61 -11.96
CA PRO A 18 6.34 -8.56 -12.70
C PRO A 18 5.14 -8.39 -11.76
N ARG A 19 4.09 -7.70 -12.23
CA ARG A 19 2.95 -7.29 -11.40
C ARG A 19 2.12 -8.45 -10.83
N PHE A 20 2.18 -9.62 -11.45
CA PHE A 20 1.51 -10.84 -10.97
C PHE A 20 2.31 -11.59 -9.89
N ALA A 21 3.52 -11.12 -9.54
CA ALA A 21 4.41 -11.76 -8.58
C ALA A 21 4.63 -10.89 -7.33
N GLY A 22 5.06 -11.54 -6.25
CA GLY A 22 5.29 -10.93 -4.94
C GLY A 22 4.07 -10.92 -4.04
N VAL A 23 4.25 -10.42 -2.82
CA VAL A 23 3.17 -10.31 -1.83
C VAL A 23 2.23 -9.16 -2.22
N PRO A 24 0.90 -9.37 -2.32
CA PRO A 24 -0.04 -8.33 -2.74
C PRO A 24 -0.37 -7.38 -1.59
N THR A 25 0.51 -6.42 -1.32
CA THR A 25 0.22 -5.24 -0.48
C THR A 25 -0.50 -4.16 -1.29
N PHE A 26 -1.04 -3.11 -0.64
CA PHE A 26 -1.64 -1.99 -1.38
C PHE A 26 -0.57 -1.31 -2.25
N MET A 27 -0.86 -1.19 -3.54
CA MET A 27 0.01 -0.55 -4.55
C MET A 27 1.45 -1.09 -4.58
N ARG A 28 1.67 -2.32 -4.08
CA ARG A 28 2.99 -2.93 -3.93
C ARG A 28 3.96 -2.11 -3.04
N LEU A 29 3.41 -1.41 -2.06
CA LEU A 29 4.17 -0.67 -1.04
C LEU A 29 4.73 -1.61 0.04
N PRO A 30 5.77 -1.19 0.77
CA PRO A 30 6.26 -1.95 1.91
C PRO A 30 5.18 -2.12 2.98
N HIS A 31 5.26 -3.24 3.69
CA HIS A 31 4.46 -3.53 4.85
C HIS A 31 5.27 -3.21 6.11
N VAL A 32 4.73 -2.37 6.98
CA VAL A 32 5.45 -1.85 8.17
C VAL A 32 4.61 -2.12 9.41
N THR A 33 5.17 -2.91 10.32
CA THR A 33 4.60 -3.22 11.63
C THR A 33 4.99 -2.18 12.67
N PRO A 34 4.26 -2.04 13.80
CA PRO A 34 4.56 -1.05 14.83
C PRO A 34 5.98 -1.11 15.42
N ASP A 35 6.58 -2.30 15.44
CA ASP A 35 7.95 -2.55 15.93
C ASP A 35 9.05 -2.23 14.90
N HIS A 36 8.69 -1.98 13.65
CA HIS A 36 9.65 -1.72 12.58
C HIS A 36 10.24 -0.30 12.67
N PRO A 37 11.56 -0.09 12.47
CA PRO A 37 12.20 1.23 12.60
C PRO A 37 11.66 2.30 11.62
N ALA A 38 11.08 1.86 10.51
CA ALA A 38 10.41 2.74 9.54
C ALA A 38 9.01 3.24 9.98
N TYR A 39 8.42 2.71 11.05
CA TYR A 39 7.01 2.97 11.40
C TYR A 39 6.70 4.46 11.65
N GLU A 40 7.60 5.15 12.34
CA GLU A 40 7.52 6.59 12.63
C GLU A 40 7.84 7.47 11.41
N GLN A 41 8.46 6.89 10.37
CA GLN A 41 8.82 7.60 9.14
C GLN A 41 7.71 7.55 8.09
N VAL A 42 6.66 6.74 8.32
CA VAL A 42 5.48 6.67 7.45
C VAL A 42 4.64 7.93 7.61
N GLN A 43 4.60 8.75 6.56
CA GLN A 43 3.79 9.97 6.51
C GLN A 43 2.37 9.67 6.02
N MET A 44 2.20 8.63 5.18
CA MET A 44 0.90 8.19 4.69
C MET A 44 0.74 6.67 4.84
N GLY A 45 -0.10 6.26 5.79
CA GLY A 45 -0.40 4.85 6.05
C GLY A 45 -1.65 4.37 5.30
N LEU A 46 -1.54 3.29 4.53
CA LEU A 46 -2.68 2.60 3.94
C LEU A 46 -3.12 1.45 4.85
N VAL A 47 -4.37 1.50 5.31
CA VAL A 47 -4.97 0.49 6.20
C VAL A 47 -6.27 -0.01 5.57
N GLY A 48 -6.44 -1.33 5.55
CA GLY A 48 -7.69 -1.95 5.12
C GLY A 48 -8.48 -2.43 6.32
N VAL A 49 -9.76 -2.05 6.42
CA VAL A 49 -10.66 -2.46 7.50
C VAL A 49 -11.65 -3.51 6.98
N PRO A 50 -11.42 -4.81 7.20
CA PRO A 50 -12.25 -5.89 6.65
C PRO A 50 -13.48 -6.16 7.54
N TRP A 51 -14.40 -5.20 7.60
CA TRP A 51 -15.58 -5.28 8.46
C TRP A 51 -16.86 -4.97 7.69
N ASP A 52 -17.92 -5.75 7.94
CA ASP A 52 -19.24 -5.54 7.35
C ASP A 52 -20.40 -5.97 8.28
N ALA A 53 -20.16 -6.06 9.59
CA ALA A 53 -21.16 -6.56 10.55
C ALA A 53 -22.42 -5.68 10.65
N GLY A 54 -22.35 -4.41 10.23
CA GLY A 54 -23.51 -3.53 10.12
C GLY A 54 -24.38 -3.74 8.87
N THR A 55 -24.06 -4.72 8.01
CA THR A 55 -24.79 -4.95 6.75
C THR A 55 -26.08 -5.74 6.98
N THR A 56 -27.22 -5.22 6.53
CA THR A 56 -28.55 -5.83 6.78
C THR A 56 -29.09 -6.70 5.64
N ASN A 57 -28.53 -6.60 4.43
CA ASN A 57 -29.05 -7.30 3.25
C ASN A 57 -27.97 -8.15 2.55
N ARG A 58 -26.97 -7.51 1.92
CA ARG A 58 -25.98 -8.20 1.07
C ARG A 58 -24.56 -8.10 1.69
N PRO A 59 -24.15 -9.06 2.55
CA PRO A 59 -22.80 -9.08 3.14
C PRO A 59 -21.73 -9.43 2.09
N GLY A 60 -20.45 -9.29 2.47
CA GLY A 60 -19.32 -9.51 1.56
C GLY A 60 -18.25 -8.39 1.52
N PRO A 61 -18.55 -7.11 1.82
CA PRO A 61 -17.54 -6.04 1.81
C PRO A 61 -16.32 -6.31 2.71
N ARG A 62 -16.41 -7.18 3.72
CA ARG A 62 -15.25 -7.62 4.53
C ARG A 62 -14.11 -8.21 3.69
N HIS A 63 -14.41 -8.75 2.50
CA HIS A 63 -13.41 -9.28 1.57
C HIS A 63 -12.81 -8.20 0.65
N GLY A 64 -13.41 -7.00 0.61
CA GLY A 64 -13.01 -5.88 -0.22
C GLY A 64 -11.55 -5.51 -0.09
N PRO A 65 -11.02 -5.25 1.12
CA PRO A 65 -9.61 -4.85 1.29
C PRO A 65 -8.61 -5.84 0.67
N ARG A 66 -8.88 -7.14 0.71
CA ARG A 66 -8.01 -8.15 0.07
C ARG A 66 -8.04 -8.00 -1.45
N GLN A 67 -9.21 -7.82 -2.04
CA GLN A 67 -9.33 -7.66 -3.50
C GLN A 67 -8.77 -6.33 -3.99
N VAL A 68 -8.94 -5.25 -3.23
CA VAL A 68 -8.33 -3.95 -3.55
C VAL A 68 -6.80 -4.06 -3.54
N ARG A 69 -6.19 -4.74 -2.55
CA ARG A 69 -4.74 -5.00 -2.57
C ARG A 69 -4.31 -5.74 -3.84
N ASN A 70 -5.01 -6.83 -4.18
CA ASN A 70 -4.71 -7.63 -5.38
C ASN A 70 -4.79 -6.79 -6.67
N LEU A 71 -5.88 -6.04 -6.87
CA LEU A 71 -6.08 -5.23 -8.07
C LEU A 71 -5.20 -3.98 -8.11
N SER A 72 -4.82 -3.43 -6.95
CA SER A 72 -3.93 -2.25 -6.87
C SER A 72 -2.53 -2.50 -7.43
N THR A 73 -2.14 -3.76 -7.66
CA THR A 73 -0.91 -4.13 -8.35
C THR A 73 -0.81 -3.56 -9.76
N MET A 74 -1.92 -3.10 -10.36
CA MET A 74 -1.95 -2.46 -11.68
C MET A 74 -1.75 -0.94 -11.65
N ILE A 75 -1.82 -0.30 -10.47
CA ILE A 75 -1.61 1.14 -10.32
C ILE A 75 -0.15 1.50 -10.67
N ARG A 76 0.04 2.62 -11.37
CA ARG A 76 1.36 3.16 -11.72
C ARG A 76 1.83 4.15 -10.64
N ALA A 77 3.12 4.43 -10.62
CA ALA A 77 3.71 5.35 -9.66
C ALA A 77 3.19 6.78 -9.84
N GLY A 78 3.15 7.29 -11.08
CA GLY A 78 2.73 8.65 -11.38
C GLY A 78 1.52 8.75 -12.30
N ASN A 79 0.86 9.91 -12.24
CA ASN A 79 -0.14 10.31 -13.21
C ASN A 79 0.56 10.89 -14.46
N PRO A 80 0.34 10.33 -15.66
CA PRO A 80 0.99 10.81 -16.88
C PRO A 80 0.51 12.19 -17.34
N VAL A 81 -0.69 12.63 -16.94
CA VAL A 81 -1.26 13.92 -17.35
C VAL A 81 -0.68 15.06 -16.52
N THR A 82 -0.61 14.88 -15.20
CA THR A 82 -0.11 15.92 -14.28
C THR A 82 1.39 15.80 -13.99
N GLY A 83 2.00 14.66 -14.32
CA GLY A 83 3.40 14.35 -13.99
C GLY A 83 3.63 14.04 -12.50
N VAL A 84 2.59 14.05 -11.67
CA VAL A 84 2.72 13.89 -10.22
C VAL A 84 2.89 12.42 -9.85
N ASN A 85 3.96 12.11 -9.11
CA ASN A 85 4.17 10.84 -8.44
C ASN A 85 4.07 11.02 -6.92
N PRO A 86 2.97 10.61 -6.26
CA PRO A 86 2.82 10.77 -4.81
C PRO A 86 3.88 10.01 -4.01
N PHE A 87 4.44 8.93 -4.55
CA PHE A 87 5.44 8.10 -3.85
C PHE A 87 6.84 8.73 -3.82
N ASP A 88 7.06 9.82 -4.58
CA ASP A 88 8.26 10.66 -4.46
C ASP A 88 8.06 11.86 -3.54
N LEU A 89 6.80 12.16 -3.17
CA LEU A 89 6.45 13.33 -2.35
C LEU A 89 6.33 12.99 -0.86
N VAL A 90 5.84 11.79 -0.55
CA VAL A 90 5.59 11.35 0.83
C VAL A 90 5.93 9.87 1.03
N ASN A 91 6.44 9.55 2.22
CA ASN A 91 6.72 8.18 2.64
C ASN A 91 5.40 7.40 2.84
N CYS A 92 5.05 6.58 1.86
CA CYS A 92 3.86 5.74 1.87
C CYS A 92 4.18 4.31 2.33
N ALA A 93 3.34 3.72 3.18
CA ALA A 93 3.45 2.30 3.53
C ALA A 93 2.10 1.69 3.90
N VAL A 94 2.00 0.36 3.83
CA VAL A 94 0.88 -0.36 4.47
C VAL A 94 1.18 -0.48 5.96
N LYS A 95 0.31 0.08 6.80
CA LYS A 95 0.38 -0.12 8.25
C LYS A 95 -0.47 -1.31 8.66
N GLN A 96 0.11 -2.20 9.44
CA GLN A 96 -0.66 -3.19 10.19
C GLN A 96 -1.21 -2.52 11.45
N GLN A 97 -2.51 -2.69 11.70
CA GLN A 97 -3.14 -2.32 12.98
C GLN A 97 -2.65 -3.23 14.09
#